data_AF-A0A927UIH2-F1
#
_entry.id   AF-A0A927UIH2-F1
#
_cell.length_a   1.000
_cell.length_b   1.000
_cell.length_c   1.000
_cell.angle_alpha   90.00
_cell.angle_beta   90.00
_cell.angle_gamma   90.00
#
_symmetry.space_group_name_H-M   'P 1'
#
loop_
_entity.id
_entity.type
_entity.pdbx_description
1 polymer ?
#
loop_
_entity_poly.entity_id
_entity_poly.type
_entity_poly.pdbx_seq_one_letter_code
_entity_poly.pdbx_strand_id
1 'polypeptide(L)'
;MEVHMIANKHITKIVAVIMAIAVGLCLCAIICSDEIENALGSSGIEMEYESKLFNTDEIININIIMDEDEWDSMLSNATAEQYYSCDVEINGETLYNIGIRPKGNTSLSSIASDLDNDRYSLKLEFDQYESQQSYYGLDKLILNNNFADATNMKEALIYDMFQYIGAQASLYNYAKISINGEYWGVYLALEAVEESFMLRNYGADYG
;
A
#
# COMPACT_ATOMS: atom_id res chain seq x y z
N MET A 1 -33.62 29.85 -37.09
CA MET A 1 -33.67 30.02 -35.63
C MET A 1 -32.25 30.39 -35.19
N GLU A 2 -31.92 31.67 -35.27
CA GLU A 2 -30.59 32.18 -34.93
C GLU A 2 -30.46 32.29 -33.42
N VAL A 3 -29.57 31.48 -32.84
CA VAL A 3 -29.16 31.62 -31.43
C VAL A 3 -28.23 32.83 -31.36
N HIS A 4 -28.77 33.96 -30.93
CA HIS A 4 -27.97 35.14 -30.60
C HIS A 4 -27.12 34.83 -29.36
N MET A 5 -25.86 34.47 -29.58
CA MET A 5 -24.86 34.46 -28.50
C MET A 5 -24.66 35.91 -28.02
N ILE A 6 -25.07 36.19 -26.78
CA ILE A 6 -24.84 37.48 -26.13
C ILE A 6 -23.34 37.58 -25.82
N ALA A 7 -22.58 38.18 -26.74
CA ALA A 7 -21.18 38.53 -26.51
C ALA A 7 -21.11 39.71 -25.53
N ASN A 8 -21.01 39.41 -24.23
CA ASN A 8 -20.72 40.43 -23.23
C ASN A 8 -19.29 40.94 -23.44
N LYS A 9 -19.14 42.21 -23.80
CA LYS A 9 -17.86 42.86 -24.17
C LYS A 9 -16.77 42.76 -23.10
N HIS A 10 -17.14 42.42 -21.87
CA HIS A 10 -16.23 42.22 -20.75
C HIS A 10 -15.82 40.76 -20.53
N ILE A 11 -16.61 39.77 -20.98
CA ILE A 11 -16.30 38.33 -20.81
C ILE A 11 -15.01 37.96 -21.53
N THR A 12 -14.82 38.42 -22.77
CA THR A 12 -13.59 38.12 -23.53
C THR A 12 -12.35 38.70 -22.85
N LYS A 13 -12.47 39.86 -22.20
CA LYS A 13 -11.37 40.46 -21.43
C LYS A 13 -11.07 39.69 -20.15
N ILE A 14 -12.11 39.24 -19.45
CA ILE A 14 -11.96 38.41 -18.23
C ILE A 14 -11.28 37.09 -18.57
N VAL A 15 -11.72 36.40 -19.63
CA VAL A 15 -11.11 35.13 -20.07
C VAL A 15 -9.66 35.33 -20.49
N ALA A 16 -9.35 36.42 -21.21
CA ALA A 16 -7.96 36.74 -21.60
C ALA A 16 -7.06 37.01 -20.38
N VAL A 17 -7.57 37.69 -19.35
CA VAL A 17 -6.84 37.93 -18.10
C VAL A 17 -6.61 36.63 -17.33
N ILE A 18 -7.62 35.77 -17.21
CA ILE A 18 -7.49 34.46 -16.55
C ILE A 18 -6.46 33.59 -17.29
N MET A 19 -6.51 33.54 -18.62
CA MET A 19 -5.52 32.82 -19.43
C MET A 19 -4.11 33.38 -19.25
N ALA A 20 -3.95 34.71 -19.23
CA ALA A 20 -2.64 35.33 -19.00
C ALA A 20 -2.08 35.01 -17.61
N ILE A 21 -2.95 34.97 -16.59
CA ILE A 21 -2.58 34.57 -15.22
C ILE A 21 -2.19 33.10 -15.18
N ALA A 22 -2.96 32.21 -15.81
CA ALA A 22 -2.67 30.79 -15.86
C ALA A 22 -1.33 30.51 -16.57
N VAL A 23 -1.08 31.15 -17.71
CA VAL A 23 0.19 31.05 -18.43
C VAL A 23 1.34 31.63 -17.60
N GLY A 24 1.12 32.75 -16.92
CA GLY A 24 2.09 33.33 -16.00
C GLY A 24 2.44 32.40 -14.84
N LEU A 25 1.44 31.76 -14.23
CA LEU A 25 1.62 30.76 -13.17
C LEU A 25 2.39 29.53 -13.68
N CYS A 26 2.06 29.01 -14.86
CA CYS A 26 2.80 27.90 -15.46
C CYS A 26 4.26 28.27 -15.74
N LEU A 27 4.52 29.47 -16.27
CA LEU A 27 5.89 29.94 -16.51
C LEU A 27 6.67 30.13 -15.20
N CYS A 28 6.04 30.68 -14.15
CA CYS A 28 6.65 30.77 -12.84
C CYS A 28 6.95 29.39 -12.24
N ALA A 29 6.06 28.41 -12.39
CA ALA A 29 6.28 27.05 -11.91
C ALA A 29 7.47 26.37 -12.61
N ILE A 30 7.65 26.61 -13.92
CA ILE A 30 8.79 26.10 -14.69
C ILE A 30 10.10 26.80 -14.29
N ILE A 31 10.08 28.11 -14.04
CA ILE A 31 11.28 28.87 -13.67
C ILE A 31 11.72 28.54 -12.24
N CYS A 32 10.76 28.30 -11.34
CA CYS A 32 11.02 27.99 -9.95
C CYS A 32 11.08 26.47 -9.67
N SER A 33 11.07 25.60 -10.67
CA SER A 33 11.08 24.15 -10.45
C SER A 33 12.27 23.71 -9.60
N ASP A 34 13.46 24.19 -9.93
CA ASP A 34 14.72 23.81 -9.27
C ASP A 34 14.79 24.37 -7.84
N GLU A 35 14.22 25.54 -7.58
CA GLU A 35 14.15 26.13 -6.23
C GLU A 35 13.07 25.46 -5.38
N ILE A 36 11.95 25.02 -5.98
CA ILE A 36 10.89 24.25 -5.33
C ILE A 36 11.43 22.86 -4.95
N GLU A 37 12.14 22.19 -5.86
CA GLU A 37 12.75 20.89 -5.64
C GLU A 37 13.84 20.95 -4.55
N ASN A 38 14.68 22.00 -4.57
CA ASN A 38 15.68 22.21 -3.51
C ASN A 38 15.07 22.65 -2.18
N ALA A 39 13.94 23.38 -2.17
CA ALA A 39 13.27 23.81 -0.95
C ALA A 39 12.42 22.70 -0.31
N LEU A 40 11.89 21.78 -1.11
CA LEU A 40 11.11 20.63 -0.66
C LEU A 40 11.99 19.39 -0.41
N GLY A 41 13.23 19.36 -0.92
CA GLY A 41 13.98 18.11 -1.06
C GLY A 41 13.21 17.15 -1.98
N SER A 42 13.73 15.94 -2.23
CA SER A 42 12.91 14.85 -2.76
C SER A 42 11.91 14.41 -1.67
N SER A 43 10.94 15.25 -1.36
CA SER A 43 9.82 14.89 -0.51
C SER A 43 9.05 13.82 -1.25
N GLY A 44 8.97 12.62 -0.67
CA GLY A 44 8.20 11.56 -1.30
C GLY A 44 6.72 11.93 -1.46
N ILE A 45 6.01 11.09 -2.20
CA ILE A 45 4.63 11.37 -2.60
C ILE A 45 3.70 10.92 -1.48
N GLU A 46 2.80 11.79 -1.02
CA GLU A 46 1.76 11.39 -0.07
C GLU A 46 0.84 10.36 -0.74
N MET A 47 0.72 9.19 -0.11
CA MET A 47 -0.06 8.07 -0.63
C MET A 47 -1.34 7.86 0.19
N GLU A 48 -2.44 7.54 -0.47
CA GLU A 48 -3.74 7.41 0.22
C GLU A 48 -3.73 6.23 1.22
N TYR A 49 -2.99 5.15 0.94
CA TYR A 49 -2.89 4.00 1.84
C TYR A 49 -2.31 4.33 3.22
N GLU A 50 -1.52 5.41 3.35
CA GLU A 50 -0.90 5.80 4.63
C GLU A 50 -1.97 5.98 5.71
N SER A 51 -2.98 6.79 5.41
CA SER A 51 -4.07 7.07 6.36
C SER A 51 -5.14 5.99 6.37
N LYS A 52 -5.38 5.33 5.24
CA LYS A 52 -6.45 4.32 5.10
C LYS A 52 -6.13 2.98 5.76
N LEU A 53 -4.85 2.59 5.77
CA LEU A 53 -4.42 1.29 6.28
C LEU A 53 -3.55 1.40 7.52
N PHE A 54 -2.74 2.45 7.61
CA PHE A 54 -1.71 2.57 8.64
C PHE A 54 -1.99 3.64 9.70
N ASN A 55 -3.25 4.08 9.81
CA ASN A 55 -3.72 4.72 11.05
C ASN A 55 -3.90 3.65 12.14
N THR A 56 -3.07 3.71 13.18
CA THR A 56 -3.02 2.72 14.27
C THR A 56 -4.10 2.90 15.35
N ASP A 57 -5.02 3.85 15.19
CA ASP A 57 -6.21 4.00 16.05
C ASP A 57 -7.22 2.85 15.89
N GLU A 58 -7.25 2.24 14.70
CA GLU A 58 -8.11 1.11 14.36
C GLU A 58 -7.28 0.00 13.69
N ILE A 59 -7.67 -1.26 13.89
CA ILE A 59 -7.03 -2.39 13.25
C ILE A 59 -7.60 -2.63 11.85
N ILE A 60 -6.78 -3.17 10.96
CA ILE A 60 -7.23 -3.60 9.63
C ILE A 60 -8.04 -4.90 9.77
N ASN A 61 -9.20 -4.97 9.14
CA ASN A 61 -9.95 -6.22 9.00
C ASN A 61 -9.69 -6.78 7.59
N ILE A 62 -9.13 -7.99 7.53
CA ILE A 62 -8.80 -8.67 6.28
C ILE A 62 -9.53 -10.01 6.24
N ASN A 63 -10.28 -10.26 5.18
CA ASN A 63 -10.86 -11.55 4.87
C ASN A 63 -10.30 -12.04 3.53
N ILE A 64 -9.52 -13.12 3.56
CA ILE A 64 -8.98 -13.77 2.37
C ILE A 64 -10.03 -14.77 1.89
N ILE A 65 -10.37 -14.70 0.61
CA ILE A 65 -11.40 -15.52 -0.03
C ILE A 65 -10.71 -16.35 -1.10
N MET A 66 -10.65 -17.66 -0.87
CA MET A 66 -9.85 -18.59 -1.68
C MET A 66 -10.44 -19.99 -1.62
N ASP A 67 -10.27 -20.77 -2.67
CA ASP A 67 -10.63 -22.19 -2.64
C ASP A 67 -9.82 -22.93 -1.55
N GLU A 68 -10.49 -23.78 -0.78
CA GLU A 68 -9.87 -24.47 0.37
C GLU A 68 -8.74 -25.41 -0.08
N ASP A 69 -8.89 -26.10 -1.22
CA ASP A 69 -7.84 -26.98 -1.74
C ASP A 69 -6.62 -26.17 -2.21
N GLU A 70 -6.84 -24.99 -2.79
CA GLU A 70 -5.74 -24.09 -3.19
C GLU A 70 -5.04 -23.49 -1.96
N TRP A 71 -5.77 -23.12 -0.91
CA TRP A 71 -5.20 -22.66 0.35
C TRP A 71 -4.33 -23.76 0.99
N ASP A 72 -4.85 -24.97 1.10
CA ASP A 72 -4.12 -26.11 1.66
C ASP A 72 -2.90 -26.49 0.80
N SER A 73 -3.03 -26.42 -0.53
CA SER A 73 -1.90 -26.61 -1.44
C SER A 73 -0.82 -25.54 -1.24
N MET A 74 -1.23 -24.28 -1.05
CA MET A 74 -0.30 -23.18 -0.78
C MET A 74 0.48 -23.40 0.52
N LEU A 75 -0.20 -23.79 1.61
CA LEU A 75 0.44 -24.07 2.89
C LEU A 75 1.35 -25.29 2.84
N SER A 76 0.93 -26.36 2.16
CA SER A 76 1.71 -27.59 1.98
C SER A 76 2.98 -27.35 1.15
N ASN A 77 2.95 -26.36 0.25
CA ASN A 77 4.07 -25.97 -0.60
C ASN A 77 4.70 -24.63 -0.18
N ALA A 78 4.54 -24.22 1.09
CA ALA A 78 4.89 -22.87 1.53
C ALA A 78 6.34 -22.46 1.23
N THR A 79 7.29 -23.41 1.31
CA THR A 79 8.73 -23.16 1.05
C THR A 79 9.04 -22.82 -0.41
N ALA A 80 8.14 -23.11 -1.34
CA ALA A 80 8.30 -22.73 -2.74
C ALA A 80 8.04 -21.24 -2.98
N GLU A 81 7.38 -20.54 -2.03
CA GLU A 81 7.04 -19.12 -2.14
C GLU A 81 6.31 -18.79 -3.47
N GLN A 82 5.48 -19.73 -3.95
CA GLN A 82 4.70 -19.56 -5.16
C GLN A 82 3.44 -18.74 -4.88
N TYR A 83 3.11 -17.80 -5.78
CA TYR A 83 1.85 -17.07 -5.74
C TYR A 83 0.67 -17.93 -6.17
N TYR A 84 -0.41 -17.79 -5.40
CA TYR A 84 -1.75 -18.25 -5.72
C TYR A 84 -2.66 -17.03 -5.88
N SER A 85 -3.77 -17.20 -6.60
CA SER A 85 -4.78 -16.14 -6.75
C SER A 85 -5.82 -16.26 -5.64
N CYS A 86 -6.27 -15.12 -5.12
CA CYS A 86 -7.37 -15.03 -4.18
C CYS A 86 -8.10 -13.70 -4.35
N ASP A 87 -9.31 -13.61 -3.83
CA ASP A 87 -9.95 -12.32 -3.58
C ASP A 87 -9.67 -11.92 -2.11
N VAL A 88 -9.56 -10.63 -1.84
CA VAL A 88 -9.31 -10.13 -0.49
C VAL A 88 -10.27 -8.99 -0.20
N GLU A 89 -11.04 -9.11 0.88
CA GLU A 89 -11.81 -8.01 1.44
C GLU A 89 -10.98 -7.33 2.54
N ILE A 90 -10.70 -6.03 2.37
CA ILE A 90 -9.97 -5.23 3.36
C ILE A 90 -10.89 -4.08 3.81
N ASN A 91 -11.23 -4.03 5.10
CA ASN A 91 -12.13 -3.03 5.69
C ASN A 91 -13.48 -2.89 4.95
N GLY A 92 -13.98 -3.99 4.37
CA GLY A 92 -15.24 -4.03 3.63
C GLY A 92 -15.13 -3.72 2.13
N GLU A 93 -13.93 -3.46 1.61
CA GLU A 93 -13.67 -3.30 0.19
C GLU A 93 -13.05 -4.57 -0.40
N THR A 94 -13.72 -5.17 -1.40
CA THR A 94 -13.23 -6.38 -2.07
C THR A 94 -12.32 -6.05 -3.24
N LEU A 95 -11.12 -6.63 -3.20
CA LEU A 95 -10.14 -6.64 -4.26
C LEU A 95 -10.10 -8.03 -4.88
N TYR A 96 -10.09 -8.09 -6.21
CA TYR A 96 -10.16 -9.34 -6.94
C TYR A 96 -8.81 -9.71 -7.55
N ASN A 97 -8.55 -11.01 -7.67
CA ASN A 97 -7.38 -11.56 -8.37
C ASN A 97 -6.03 -11.09 -7.78
N ILE A 98 -5.93 -11.10 -6.45
CA ILE A 98 -4.75 -10.69 -5.70
C ILE A 98 -3.80 -11.88 -5.55
N GLY A 99 -2.51 -11.63 -5.74
CA GLY A 99 -1.47 -12.62 -5.46
C GLY A 99 -1.29 -12.80 -3.97
N ILE A 100 -1.39 -14.03 -3.48
CA ILE A 100 -1.06 -14.41 -2.10
C ILE A 100 0.02 -15.49 -2.08
N ARG A 101 0.96 -15.37 -1.13
CA ARG A 101 1.91 -16.46 -0.84
C ARG A 101 2.44 -16.42 0.58
N PRO A 102 2.90 -17.56 1.13
CA PRO A 102 3.77 -17.58 2.28
C PRO A 102 5.08 -16.86 1.99
N LYS A 103 5.66 -16.27 3.03
CA LYS A 103 6.96 -15.63 2.97
C LYS A 103 7.76 -15.86 4.24
N GLY A 104 9.07 -15.74 4.10
CA GLY A 104 9.98 -15.75 5.23
C GLY A 104 11.26 -16.47 4.87
N ASN A 105 12.10 -16.69 5.88
CA ASN A 105 13.30 -17.49 5.73
C ASN A 105 13.33 -18.50 6.89
N THR A 106 13.89 -18.11 8.03
CA THR A 106 13.89 -18.96 9.24
C THR A 106 12.49 -19.30 9.73
N SER A 107 11.57 -18.33 9.80
CA SER A 107 10.18 -18.58 10.22
C SER A 107 9.48 -19.55 9.27
N LEU A 108 9.59 -19.33 7.95
CA LEU A 108 8.98 -20.16 6.91
C LEU A 108 9.46 -21.61 7.02
N SER A 109 10.78 -21.82 7.04
CA SER A 109 11.37 -23.16 7.15
C SER A 109 11.07 -23.84 8.49
N SER A 110 10.99 -23.09 9.59
CA SER A 110 10.65 -23.63 10.92
C SER A 110 9.20 -24.11 10.98
N ILE A 111 8.27 -23.30 10.47
CA ILE A 111 6.84 -23.64 10.44
C ILE A 111 6.58 -24.78 9.47
N ALA A 112 7.20 -24.77 8.28
CA ALA A 112 7.06 -25.88 7.31
C ALA A 112 7.60 -27.23 7.81
N SER A 113 8.45 -27.22 8.85
CA SER A 113 8.95 -28.45 9.49
C SER A 113 8.11 -28.86 10.72
N ASP A 114 7.14 -28.05 11.12
CA ASP A 114 6.26 -28.26 12.27
C ASP A 114 4.87 -28.68 11.78
N LEU A 115 4.50 -29.94 12.03
CA LEU A 115 3.23 -30.49 11.55
C LEU A 115 2.00 -29.93 12.30
N ASP A 116 2.21 -29.27 13.43
CA ASP A 116 1.15 -28.72 14.27
C ASP A 116 1.03 -27.18 14.12
N ASN A 117 1.75 -26.58 13.16
CA ASN A 117 1.80 -25.14 12.97
C ASN A 117 1.72 -24.75 11.49
N ASP A 118 0.70 -23.98 11.15
CA ASP A 118 0.40 -23.49 9.81
C ASP A 118 0.38 -21.96 9.73
N ARG A 119 0.82 -21.29 10.80
CA ARG A 119 0.69 -19.83 10.94
C ARG A 119 1.84 -19.10 10.25
N TYR A 120 1.93 -19.18 8.93
CA TYR A 120 2.95 -18.49 8.13
C TYR A 120 2.73 -16.97 8.09
N SER A 121 3.81 -16.21 7.91
CA SER A 121 3.69 -14.84 7.38
C SER A 121 3.28 -14.89 5.91
N LEU A 122 2.45 -13.95 5.49
CA LEU A 122 1.90 -13.89 4.14
C LEU A 122 2.34 -12.60 3.45
N LYS A 123 2.39 -12.62 2.12
CA LYS A 123 2.56 -11.45 1.27
C LYS A 123 1.36 -11.40 0.33
N LEU A 124 0.68 -10.26 0.29
CA LEU A 124 -0.31 -9.91 -0.72
C LEU A 124 0.36 -8.99 -1.75
N GLU A 125 0.20 -9.29 -3.02
CA GLU A 125 0.71 -8.51 -4.15
C GLU A 125 -0.46 -8.14 -5.06
N PHE A 126 -0.79 -6.85 -5.11
CA PHE A 126 -2.04 -6.40 -5.70
C PHE A 126 -2.03 -6.43 -7.22
N ASP A 127 -0.87 -6.29 -7.85
CA ASP A 127 -0.67 -6.30 -9.30
C ASP A 127 -0.12 -7.62 -9.85
N GLN A 128 -0.10 -8.69 -9.04
CA GLN A 128 0.48 -9.98 -9.41
C GLN A 128 -0.13 -10.57 -10.70
N TYR A 129 -1.44 -10.36 -10.90
CA TYR A 129 -2.19 -10.91 -12.03
C TYR A 129 -2.89 -9.84 -12.87
N GLU A 130 -3.15 -8.65 -12.31
CA GLU A 130 -3.72 -7.50 -13.01
C GLU A 130 -2.75 -6.32 -12.95
N SER A 131 -2.16 -5.96 -14.08
CA SER A 131 -1.15 -4.90 -14.11
C SER A 131 -1.71 -3.57 -13.61
N GLN A 132 -0.93 -2.83 -12.82
CA GLN A 132 -1.29 -1.51 -12.27
C GLN A 132 -2.41 -1.53 -11.21
N GLN A 133 -2.91 -2.70 -10.80
CA GLN A 133 -3.80 -2.79 -9.65
C GLN A 133 -3.02 -2.46 -8.37
N SER A 134 -3.53 -1.54 -7.58
CA SER A 134 -2.99 -1.18 -6.27
C SER A 134 -4.14 -0.98 -5.31
N TYR A 135 -3.86 -1.02 -4.01
CA TYR A 135 -4.85 -0.68 -3.01
C TYR A 135 -4.52 0.68 -2.39
N TYR A 136 -5.23 1.72 -2.81
CA TYR A 136 -4.93 3.10 -2.44
C TYR A 136 -3.49 3.55 -2.76
N GLY A 137 -2.90 2.97 -3.82
CA GLY A 137 -1.50 3.19 -4.21
C GLY A 137 -0.49 2.27 -3.53
N LEU A 138 -0.91 1.38 -2.61
CA LEU A 138 -0.05 0.33 -2.05
C LEU A 138 0.09 -0.80 -3.07
N ASP A 139 1.32 -1.23 -3.33
CA ASP A 139 1.64 -2.32 -4.28
C ASP A 139 1.60 -3.70 -3.59
N LYS A 140 2.14 -3.80 -2.38
CA LYS A 140 2.20 -5.06 -1.63
C LYS A 140 1.98 -4.85 -0.14
N LEU A 141 1.20 -5.75 0.46
CA LEU A 141 0.95 -5.78 1.91
C LEU A 141 1.59 -7.03 2.52
N ILE A 142 2.42 -6.84 3.53
CA ILE A 142 3.04 -7.92 4.30
C ILE A 142 2.19 -8.19 5.53
N LEU A 143 1.91 -9.46 5.81
CA LEU A 143 1.22 -9.89 7.02
C LEU A 143 2.19 -10.75 7.82
N ASN A 144 2.86 -10.13 8.80
CA ASN A 144 3.82 -10.80 9.65
C ASN A 144 3.15 -11.54 10.81
N ASN A 145 3.52 -12.81 10.95
CA ASN A 145 3.04 -13.68 12.02
C ASN A 145 3.76 -13.41 13.36
N ASN A 146 4.82 -12.59 13.40
CA ASN A 146 5.62 -12.37 14.62
C ASN A 146 6.13 -13.66 15.27
N PHE A 147 6.52 -14.67 14.48
CA PHE A 147 6.89 -16.03 14.90
C PHE A 147 7.78 -16.12 16.17
N ALA A 148 8.78 -15.24 16.30
CA ALA A 148 9.72 -15.24 17.42
C ALA A 148 9.41 -14.19 18.51
N ASP A 149 8.22 -13.58 18.46
CA ASP A 149 7.82 -12.52 19.37
C ASP A 149 6.50 -12.81 20.10
N ALA A 150 6.61 -13.33 21.31
CA ALA A 150 5.47 -13.60 22.19
C ALA A 150 4.63 -12.37 22.53
N THR A 151 5.16 -11.14 22.38
CA THR A 151 4.39 -9.92 22.67
C THR A 151 3.66 -9.37 21.45
N ASN A 152 4.02 -9.82 20.23
CA ASN A 152 3.59 -9.23 18.96
C ASN A 152 3.89 -7.73 18.80
N MET A 153 4.71 -7.15 19.67
CA MET A 153 4.91 -5.69 19.76
C MET A 153 6.31 -5.23 19.41
N LYS A 154 7.32 -6.13 19.38
CA LYS A 154 8.71 -5.71 19.21
C LYS A 154 8.93 -4.98 17.88
N GLU A 155 8.36 -5.51 16.80
CA GLU A 155 8.48 -4.93 15.47
C GLU A 155 7.72 -3.59 15.37
N ALA A 156 6.50 -3.50 15.90
CA ALA A 156 5.74 -2.25 16.00
C ALA A 156 6.52 -1.14 16.72
N LEU A 157 7.10 -1.44 17.88
CA LEU A 157 7.90 -0.49 18.65
C LEU A 157 9.16 -0.02 17.91
N ILE A 158 9.77 -0.89 17.09
CA ILE A 158 10.91 -0.52 16.27
C ILE A 158 10.48 0.47 15.18
N TYR A 159 9.33 0.28 14.56
CA TYR A 159 8.79 1.24 13.59
C TYR A 159 8.44 2.59 14.23
N ASP A 160 7.87 2.59 15.44
CA ASP A 160 7.68 3.84 16.21
C ASP A 160 9.00 4.56 16.46
N MET A 161 10.05 3.81 16.82
CA MET A 161 11.39 4.38 17.03
C MET A 161 11.97 4.97 15.75
N PHE A 162 11.81 4.31 14.59
CA PHE A 162 12.25 4.86 13.31
C PHE A 162 11.54 6.16 12.96
N GLN A 163 10.21 6.20 13.12
CA GLN A 163 9.43 7.42 12.91
C GLN A 163 9.86 8.54 13.86
N TYR A 164 10.07 8.22 15.15
CA TYR A 164 10.52 9.18 16.16
C TYR A 164 11.87 9.84 15.82
N ILE A 165 12.80 9.09 15.22
CA ILE A 165 14.11 9.63 14.81
C ILE A 165 14.12 10.19 13.38
N GLY A 166 12.97 10.20 12.69
CA GLY A 166 12.85 10.68 11.31
C GLY A 166 13.50 9.78 10.26
N ALA A 167 13.67 8.48 10.55
CA ALA A 167 14.16 7.50 9.58
C ALA A 167 13.00 6.99 8.71
N GLN A 168 13.22 6.91 7.39
CA GLN A 168 12.27 6.28 6.47
C GLN A 168 12.16 4.79 6.82
N ALA A 169 10.95 4.34 7.12
CA ALA A 169 10.64 2.97 7.50
C ALA A 169 9.24 2.60 7.03
N SER A 170 8.98 1.30 6.88
CA SER A 170 7.66 0.81 6.53
C SER A 170 6.63 1.34 7.52
N LEU A 171 5.45 1.69 7.00
CA LEU A 171 4.28 1.87 7.84
C LEU A 171 3.78 0.52 8.35
N TYR A 172 3.12 0.52 9.52
CA TYR A 172 2.60 -0.68 10.14
C TYR A 172 1.21 -0.46 10.77
N ASN A 173 0.44 -1.54 10.89
CA ASN A 173 -0.76 -1.62 11.70
C ASN A 173 -1.00 -3.07 12.12
N TYR A 174 -1.86 -3.34 13.09
CA TYR A 174 -2.34 -4.69 13.34
C TYR A 174 -3.48 -5.04 12.38
N ALA A 175 -3.49 -6.29 11.94
CA ALA A 175 -4.55 -6.85 11.11
C ALA A 175 -5.21 -8.05 11.78
N LYS A 176 -6.54 -8.05 11.80
CA LYS A 176 -7.36 -9.22 12.08
C LYS A 176 -7.61 -9.95 10.76
N ILE A 177 -7.14 -11.18 10.65
CA ILE A 177 -7.29 -12.01 9.46
C ILE A 177 -8.42 -13.03 9.66
N SER A 178 -9.21 -13.20 8.61
CA SER A 178 -10.14 -14.32 8.43
C SER A 178 -9.85 -15.00 7.08
N ILE A 179 -10.08 -16.31 6.98
CA ILE A 179 -10.05 -17.09 5.73
C ILE A 179 -11.46 -17.59 5.49
N ASN A 180 -12.05 -17.26 4.34
CA ASN A 180 -13.42 -17.63 3.98
C ASN A 180 -14.46 -17.28 5.07
N GLY A 181 -14.24 -16.16 5.78
CA GLY A 181 -15.09 -15.68 6.88
C GLY A 181 -14.79 -16.30 8.26
N GLU A 182 -13.92 -17.31 8.34
CA GLU A 182 -13.50 -17.91 9.61
C GLU A 182 -12.27 -17.20 10.17
N TYR A 183 -12.29 -16.86 11.46
CA TYR A 183 -11.18 -16.14 12.09
C TYR A 183 -9.90 -16.98 12.10
N TRP A 184 -8.82 -16.39 11.59
CA TRP A 184 -7.50 -17.02 11.48
C TRP A 184 -6.54 -16.55 12.58
N GLY A 185 -6.44 -15.24 12.77
CA GLY A 185 -5.48 -14.70 13.73
C GLY A 185 -5.22 -13.21 13.60
N VAL A 186 -4.44 -12.68 14.55
CA VAL A 186 -3.89 -11.32 14.50
C VAL A 186 -2.48 -11.36 13.94
N TYR A 187 -2.17 -10.42 13.06
CA TYR A 187 -0.90 -10.25 12.37
C TYR A 187 -0.44 -8.79 12.43
N LEU A 188 0.85 -8.55 12.23
CA LEU A 188 1.36 -7.20 11.99
C LEU A 188 1.37 -6.95 10.48
N ALA A 189 0.51 -6.06 10.01
CA ALA A 189 0.46 -5.62 8.63
C ALA A 189 1.52 -4.54 8.39
N LEU A 190 2.32 -4.70 7.32
CA LEU A 190 3.40 -3.78 6.97
C LEU A 190 3.33 -3.40 5.50
N GLU A 191 3.65 -2.14 5.23
CA GLU A 191 4.05 -1.69 3.90
C GLU A 191 5.33 -2.43 3.46
N ALA A 192 5.28 -3.06 2.28
CA ALA A 192 6.47 -3.67 1.71
C ALA A 192 7.47 -2.61 1.26
N VAL A 193 8.78 -2.85 1.49
CA VAL A 193 9.85 -1.99 0.97
C VAL A 193 10.08 -2.27 -0.51
N GLU A 194 9.14 -1.81 -1.32
CA GLU A 194 9.02 -2.03 -2.77
C GLU A 194 8.58 -0.70 -3.43
N GLU A 195 7.88 -0.73 -4.56
CA GLU A 195 7.55 0.45 -5.38
C GLU A 195 6.83 1.55 -4.58
N SER A 196 5.76 1.20 -3.86
CA SER A 196 4.94 2.17 -3.13
C SER A 196 5.73 2.85 -2.00
N PHE A 197 6.53 2.08 -1.26
CA PHE A 197 7.44 2.61 -0.24
C PHE A 197 8.43 3.58 -0.86
N MET A 198 9.02 3.25 -2.01
CA MET A 198 10.01 4.11 -2.62
C MET A 198 9.39 5.43 -3.10
N LEU A 199 8.21 5.37 -3.74
CA LEU A 199 7.45 6.56 -4.12
C LEU A 199 7.11 7.44 -2.91
N ARG A 200 6.61 6.84 -1.82
CA ARG A 200 6.25 7.55 -0.59
C ARG A 200 7.42 8.23 0.11
N ASN A 201 8.61 7.62 0.05
CA ASN A 201 9.76 8.11 0.80
C ASN A 201 10.75 8.94 -0.03
N TYR A 202 10.78 8.77 -1.36
CA TYR A 202 11.81 9.34 -2.23
C TYR A 202 11.27 10.02 -3.50
N GLY A 203 9.97 9.97 -3.77
CA GLY A 203 9.37 10.61 -4.94
C GLY A 203 9.42 9.72 -6.18
N ALA A 204 9.06 10.23 -7.36
CA ALA A 204 9.01 9.44 -8.61
C ALA A 204 10.40 9.23 -9.26
N ASP A 205 11.40 10.02 -8.88
CA ASP A 205 12.76 9.99 -9.46
C ASP A 205 13.72 9.08 -8.68
N TYR A 206 13.17 8.13 -7.91
CA TYR A 206 13.99 7.19 -7.16
C TYR A 206 14.59 6.14 -8.13
N GLY A 207 15.92 6.06 -8.20
CA GLY A 207 16.64 5.08 -9.03
C GLY A 207 17.56 5.68 -10.07
#